data_AF-A0A0N0MD85-F1
#
_entry.id   AF-A0A0N0MD85-F1
#
_cell.length_a   1.000
_cell.length_b   1.000
_cell.length_c   1.000
_cell.angle_alpha   90.00
_cell.angle_beta   90.00
_cell.angle_gamma   90.00
#
_symmetry.space_group_name_H-M   'P 1'
#
loop_
_entity.id
_entity.type
_entity.pdbx_description
1 polymer ?
#
loop_
_entity_poly.entity_id
_entity_poly.type
_entity_poly.pdbx_seq_one_letter_code
_entity_poly.pdbx_strand_id
1 'polypeptide(L)' 'MEEKRAVVGEALSSGNVIATAKRHGIQAQQIYRWRERLDERQSPTAFLPVSIAPDSVPLSPAPVLD' A
#
# COMPACT_ATOMS: atom_id res chain seq x y z
N MET A 1 11.74 16.33 5.91
CA MET A 1 11.05 15.02 5.77
C MET A 1 12.02 13.87 5.92
N GLU A 2 13.27 14.02 5.48
CA GLU A 2 14.39 13.07 5.69
C GLU A 2 14.50 12.61 7.16
N GLU A 3 14.52 13.57 8.09
CA GLU A 3 14.63 13.28 9.53
C GLU A 3 13.51 12.37 10.05
N LYS A 4 12.26 12.62 9.65
CA LYS A 4 11.11 11.78 10.04
C LYS A 4 11.24 10.36 9.47
N ARG A 5 11.71 10.22 8.23
CA ARG A 5 11.99 8.91 7.61
C ARG A 5 13.11 8.18 8.34
N ALA A 6 14.18 8.88 8.71
CA ALA A 6 15.29 8.31 9.47
C ALA A 6 14.83 7.78 10.83
N VAL A 7 14.06 8.56 11.58
CA VAL A 7 13.51 8.15 12.88
C VAL A 7 12.57 6.95 12.76
N VAL A 8 11.69 6.94 11.76
CA VAL A 8 10.79 5.79 11.49
C VAL A 8 11.61 4.55 11.10
N GLY A 9 12.62 4.71 10.24
CA GLY A 9 13.51 3.61 9.82
C GLY A 9 14.31 3.02 10.99
N GLU A 10 14.83 3.86 11.88
CA GLU A 10 15.50 3.42 13.11
C GLU A 10 14.53 2.67 14.05
N ALA A 11 13.32 3.19 14.24
CA ALA A 11 12.31 2.55 15.09
C ALA A 11 11.90 1.17 14.55
N LEU A 12 11.77 1.03 13.23
CA LEU A 12 11.48 -0.25 12.57
C LEU A 12 12.66 -1.23 12.69
N SER A 13 13.88 -0.75 12.46
CA SER A 13 15.09 -1.59 12.50
C SER A 13 15.41 -2.08 13.92
N SER A 14 15.17 -1.24 14.94
CA SER A 14 15.41 -1.58 16.34
C SER A 14 14.29 -2.42 16.97
N GLY A 15 13.08 -2.39 16.41
CA GLY A 15 11.89 -2.99 17.00
C GLY A 15 11.39 -2.30 18.28
N ASN A 16 12.03 -1.20 18.72
CA ASN A 16 11.71 -0.52 19.97
C ASN A 16 11.35 0.95 19.73
N VAL A 17 10.11 1.17 19.31
CA VAL A 17 9.55 2.49 19.01
C VAL A 17 9.63 3.44 20.22
N ILE A 18 9.46 2.92 21.45
CA ILE A 18 9.47 3.75 22.67
C ILE A 18 10.88 4.28 22.97
N ALA A 19 11.90 3.42 22.88
CA ALA A 19 13.28 3.82 23.12
C ALA A 19 13.78 4.81 22.06
N THR A 20 13.44 4.58 20.79
CA THR A 20 13.74 5.51 19.69
C THR A 20 13.06 6.86 19.92
N ALA A 21 11.76 6.88 20.26
CA ALA A 21 11.05 8.13 20.52
C ALA A 21 11.69 8.96 21.64
N LYS A 22 12.08 8.32 22.75
CA LYS A 22 12.78 8.96 23.88
C LYS A 22 14.11 9.58 23.45
N ARG A 23 14.90 8.86 22.65
CA ARG A 23 16.20 9.31 22.16
C ARG A 23 16.10 10.54 21.27
N HIS A 24 15.04 10.59 20.46
CA HIS A 24 14.76 11.70 19.54
C HIS A 24 13.90 12.81 20.16
N GLY A 25 13.58 12.73 21.47
CA GLY A 25 12.80 13.75 22.17
C GLY A 25 11.36 13.91 21.68
N ILE A 26 10.78 12.85 21.12
CA ILE A 26 9.42 12.85 20.58
C ILE A 26 8.55 11.79 21.26
N GLN A 27 7.24 11.86 21.00
CA GLN A 27 6.30 10.85 21.46
C GLN A 27 6.22 9.68 20.47
N ALA A 28 6.07 8.46 20.98
CA ALA A 28 5.91 7.26 20.14
C ALA A 28 4.75 7.37 19.15
N GLN A 29 3.66 8.04 19.54
CA GLN A 29 2.51 8.30 18.67
C GLN A 29 2.86 9.18 17.46
N GLN A 30 3.89 10.03 17.54
CA GLN A 30 4.38 10.77 16.38
C GLN A 30 5.04 9.82 15.37
N ILE A 31 5.79 8.81 15.82
CA ILE A 31 6.41 7.80 14.95
C ILE A 31 5.33 6.99 14.21
N TYR A 32 4.27 6.56 14.91
CA TYR A 32 3.16 5.83 14.27
C TYR A 32 2.46 6.68 13.19
N ARG A 33 2.11 7.93 13.50
CA ARG A 33 1.50 8.84 12.52
C ARG A 33 2.42 9.15 11.34
N TRP A 34 3.73 9.22 11.57
CA TRP A 34 4.68 9.41 10.47
C TRP A 34 4.79 8.17 9.61
N ARG A 35 4.75 6.97 10.20
CA ARG A 35 4.73 5.70 9.46
C ARG A 35 3.52 5.65 8.51
N GLU A 36 2.32 5.90 9.02
CA GLU A 36 1.09 5.93 8.21
C GLU A 36 1.22 6.91 7.02
N ARG A 37 1.59 8.17 7.28
CA ARG A 37 1.74 9.15 6.19
C ARG A 37 2.85 8.84 5.20
N LEU A 38 3.91 8.14 5.63
CA LEU A 38 5.00 7.72 4.76
C LEU A 38 4.62 6.50 3.91
N ASP A 39 3.74 5.65 4.43
CA ASP A 39 3.16 4.51 3.73
C ASP A 39 2.16 4.97 2.67
N GLU A 40 1.19 5.81 3.06
CA GLU A 40 0.21 6.46 2.16
C GLU A 40 0.87 7.20 0.99
N ARG A 41 2.05 7.79 1.23
CA ARG A 41 2.79 8.54 0.19
C ARG A 41 3.63 7.63 -0.70
N GLN A 42 3.94 6.41 -0.25
CA GLN A 42 4.65 5.39 -1.03
C GLN A 42 3.70 4.50 -1.81
N SER A 43 2.49 4.26 -1.30
CA SER A 43 1.40 3.69 -2.08
C SER A 43 0.79 4.79 -2.94
N PRO A 44 1.07 4.89 -4.26
CA PRO A 44 0.11 5.54 -5.11
C PRO A 44 -1.21 4.80 -4.87
N THR A 45 -2.28 5.50 -4.51
CA THR A 45 -3.64 4.97 -4.62
C THR A 45 -3.86 4.70 -6.11
N ALA A 46 -3.31 3.60 -6.60
CA ALA A 46 -3.28 3.26 -7.99
C ALA A 46 -4.64 2.65 -8.31
N PHE A 47 -5.35 3.25 -9.25
CA PHE A 47 -6.47 2.58 -9.89
C PHE A 47 -5.94 1.33 -10.58
N LEU A 48 -6.26 0.16 -10.05
CA LEU A 48 -5.89 -1.11 -10.66
C LEU A 48 -6.71 -1.28 -11.94
N PRO A 49 -6.10 -1.35 -13.14
CA PRO A 49 -6.84 -1.58 -14.36
C PRO A 49 -7.46 -2.98 -14.31
N VAL A 50 -8.78 -3.07 -14.51
CA VAL A 50 -9.49 -4.34 -14.64
C VAL A 50 -9.79 -4.58 -16.11
N SER A 51 -9.50 -5.78 -16.61
CA SER A 51 -9.89 -6.22 -17.95
C SER A 51 -11.11 -7.12 -17.84
N ILE A 52 -12.16 -6.80 -18.60
CA ILE A 52 -13.37 -7.62 -18.68
C ILE A 52 -13.18 -8.59 -19.84
N ALA A 53 -13.31 -9.89 -19.57
CA ALA A 53 -13.29 -10.89 -20.63
C ALA A 53 -14.55 -10.75 -21.50
N PRO A 54 -14.45 -10.86 -22.83
CA PRO A 54 -15.63 -10.87 -23.68
C PRO A 54 -16.48 -12.11 -23.39
N ASP A 55 -17.80 -11.92 -23.29
CA ASP A 55 -18.74 -13.04 -23.15
C ASP A 55 -18.59 -14.00 -24.33
N SER A 56 -18.47 -15.30 -24.02
CA SER A 56 -18.43 -16.33 -25.04
C SER A 56 -19.81 -16.45 -25.68
N VAL A 57 -19.95 -15.92 -26.90
CA VAL A 57 -21.17 -16.11 -27.69
C VAL A 57 -21.31 -17.61 -27.97
N PRO A 58 -22.41 -18.27 -27.52
CA PRO A 58 -22.64 -19.67 -27.89
C PRO A 58 -22.79 -19.75 -29.41
N LEU A 59 -22.01 -20.64 -30.04
CA LEU A 59 -22.13 -20.94 -31.47
C LEU A 59 -23.57 -21.38 -31.76
N SER A 60 -24.30 -20.56 -32.53
CA SER A 60 -25.62 -20.92 -33.03
C SER A 60 -25.53 -22.23 -33.82
N PRO A 61 -26.42 -23.21 -33.60
CA PRO A 61 -26.41 -24.43 -34.38
C PRO A 61 -26.67 -24.11 -35.86
N ALA A 62 -25.88 -24.72 -36.76
CA ALA A 62 -26.00 -24.53 -38.20
C ALA A 62 -27.39 -24.97 -38.70
N PRO A 63 -28.00 -24.26 -39.66
CA PRO A 63 -29.26 -24.67 -40.25
C PRO A 63 -29.06 -25.95 -41.06
N VAL A 64 -29.84 -26.98 -40.75
CA VAL A 64 -29.93 -28.22 -41.54
C VAL A 64 -30.72 -27.87 -42.81
N LEU A 65 -30.13 -28.10 -43.99
CA LEU A 65 -30.80 -27.92 -45.28
C LEU A 65 -31.42 -29.27 -45.69
N ASP A 66 -32.75 -29.31 -45.79
CA ASP A 66 -33.53 -30.34 -46.52
C ASP A 66 -33.72 -29.91 -47.98
#